data_AF-A0A936NX13-F1
#
_entry.id   AF-A0A936NX13-F1
#
_cell.length_a   1.000
_cell.length_b   1.000
_cell.length_c   1.000
_cell.angle_alpha   90.00
_cell.angle_beta   90.00
_cell.angle_gamma   90.00
#
_symmetry.space_group_name_H-M   'P 1'
#
loop_
_entity.id
_entity.type
_entity.pdbx_description
1 polymer ?
#
loop_
_entity_poly.entity_id
_entity_poly.type
_entity_poly.pdbx_seq_one_letter_code
_entity_poly.pdbx_strand_id
1 'polypeptide(L)'
;MTGLKLVVLLCTAAFIWALPAAATQQKSARSSNLSFFRSNNCVLCHSSVTEPVRVSAHFYQWLNSAHEKSRVGCEKCHGGDPKAKDPSLAHKGVFNSALSDSRLHPSKINETCRDCHQQAVDAFVQSPHFQLLKNVGGAPDCTTCHQHMANSVVYWPPDTVKLCAGCHNANGSAPKSTDVPQKGGDIVAAFTRADEVIEWSWYLINEGKKRRLNLRTEQNELKKQQGILKEAKLKYHAFDIHNSREMADQVFSSANKVKNNLANRGL
;
A
#
# COMPACT_ATOMS: atom_id res chain seq x y z
N MET A 1 78.62 -20.85 -31.20
CA MET A 1 78.86 -20.14 -32.48
C MET A 1 77.51 -19.92 -33.15
N THR A 2 77.26 -18.66 -33.50
CA THR A 2 76.28 -18.15 -34.49
C THR A 2 74.80 -18.52 -34.33
N GLY A 3 73.95 -17.52 -34.06
CA GLY A 3 72.49 -17.69 -34.12
C GLY A 3 71.65 -16.51 -33.65
N LEU A 4 71.93 -15.31 -34.17
CA LEU A 4 71.01 -14.17 -34.40
C LEU A 4 69.76 -14.06 -33.49
N LYS A 5 69.85 -13.27 -32.39
CA LYS A 5 68.67 -12.75 -31.69
C LYS A 5 68.25 -11.43 -32.33
N LEU A 6 67.08 -11.43 -32.95
CA LEU A 6 66.45 -10.26 -33.55
C LEU A 6 66.07 -9.25 -32.46
N VAL A 7 66.73 -8.09 -32.48
CA VAL A 7 66.35 -6.90 -31.73
C VAL A 7 65.27 -6.18 -32.52
N VAL A 8 64.04 -6.14 -32.00
CA VAL A 8 62.98 -5.26 -32.53
C VAL A 8 62.93 -4.02 -31.63
N LEU A 9 63.26 -2.88 -32.24
CA LEU A 9 63.18 -1.55 -31.67
C LEU A 9 61.71 -1.12 -31.44
N LEU A 10 61.45 -0.71 -30.19
CA LEU A 10 60.83 0.56 -29.76
C LEU A 10 59.70 1.20 -30.59
N CYS A 11 58.54 1.25 -29.91
CA CYS A 11 57.76 2.44 -29.55
C CYS A 11 57.01 3.28 -30.61
N THR A 12 55.82 3.72 -30.14
CA THR A 12 54.87 4.71 -30.67
C THR A 12 53.85 4.13 -31.68
N ALA A 13 52.53 4.30 -31.54
CA ALA A 13 51.78 5.34 -30.86
C ALA A 13 50.52 4.78 -30.16
N ALA A 14 50.21 5.34 -29.00
CA ALA A 14 48.98 5.14 -28.27
C ALA A 14 47.81 5.76 -29.04
N PHE A 15 46.95 4.92 -29.62
CA PHE A 15 45.63 5.34 -30.08
C PHE A 15 44.65 5.31 -28.89
N ILE A 16 44.68 6.39 -28.12
CA ILE A 16 43.62 6.76 -27.19
C ILE A 16 42.45 7.25 -28.05
N TRP A 17 41.55 6.35 -28.45
CA TRP A 17 40.23 6.78 -28.88
C TRP A 17 39.37 6.92 -27.63
N ALA A 18 39.36 8.17 -27.13
CA ALA A 18 38.36 8.66 -26.22
C ALA A 18 36.99 8.53 -26.92
N LEU A 19 36.27 7.45 -26.61
CA LEU A 19 34.84 7.39 -26.85
C LEU A 19 34.23 8.51 -25.99
N PRO A 20 33.51 9.48 -26.58
CA PRO A 20 32.69 10.34 -25.77
C PRO A 20 31.65 9.42 -25.13
N ALA A 21 31.79 9.21 -23.82
CA ALA A 21 30.69 8.75 -22.99
C ALA A 21 29.59 9.80 -23.16
N ALA A 22 28.71 9.58 -24.13
CA ALA A 22 27.39 10.16 -24.13
C ALA A 22 26.71 9.59 -22.89
N ALA A 23 26.99 10.22 -21.75
CA ALA A 23 26.14 10.17 -20.59
C ALA A 23 24.82 10.80 -21.04
N THR A 24 23.99 9.99 -21.71
CA THR A 24 22.55 10.18 -21.68
C THR A 24 22.21 10.18 -20.21
N GLN A 25 22.16 11.38 -19.63
CA GLN A 25 21.31 11.66 -18.50
C GLN A 25 19.94 11.14 -18.91
N GLN A 26 19.63 9.91 -18.50
CA GLN A 26 18.28 9.59 -18.10
C GLN A 26 17.93 10.71 -17.12
N LYS A 27 17.26 11.74 -17.63
CA LYS A 27 16.29 12.50 -16.85
C LYS A 27 15.36 11.43 -16.34
N SER A 28 15.74 10.85 -15.20
CA SER A 28 14.95 9.98 -14.38
C SER A 28 13.55 10.54 -14.43
N ALA A 29 12.61 9.72 -14.87
CA ALA A 29 11.20 10.04 -14.90
C ALA A 29 10.82 10.51 -13.50
N ARG A 30 10.92 11.82 -13.26
CA ARG A 30 10.33 12.49 -12.11
C ARG A 30 8.86 12.16 -12.28
N SER A 31 8.38 11.24 -11.44
CA SER A 31 7.03 10.67 -11.46
C SER A 31 6.04 11.64 -12.09
N SER A 32 5.38 11.22 -13.17
CA SER A 32 4.35 11.99 -13.87
C SER A 32 3.27 12.53 -12.91
N ASN A 33 3.13 11.94 -11.73
CA ASN A 33 2.11 12.26 -10.74
C ASN A 33 2.44 13.48 -9.86
N LEU A 34 3.71 13.87 -9.67
CA LEU A 34 4.05 15.08 -8.89
C LEU A 34 3.53 16.37 -9.53
N SER A 35 3.15 16.32 -10.81
CA SER A 35 2.51 17.44 -11.51
C SER A 35 1.21 17.91 -10.83
N PHE A 36 0.48 17.02 -10.16
CA PHE A 36 -0.73 17.37 -9.41
C PHE A 36 -0.45 18.20 -8.15
N PHE A 37 0.78 18.13 -7.63
CA PHE A 37 1.19 18.80 -6.39
C PHE A 37 2.04 20.06 -6.65
N ARG A 38 2.05 20.58 -7.88
CA ARG A 38 2.80 21.80 -8.26
C ARG A 38 2.43 23.06 -7.48
N SER A 39 1.27 23.07 -6.84
CA SER A 39 0.80 24.16 -5.98
C SER A 39 0.81 23.81 -4.49
N ASN A 40 1.41 22.68 -4.11
CA ASN A 40 1.49 22.20 -2.74
C ASN A 40 2.93 22.28 -2.23
N ASN A 41 3.23 23.33 -1.46
CA ASN A 41 4.57 23.59 -0.92
C ASN A 41 5.02 22.55 0.11
N CYS A 42 4.10 21.84 0.78
CA CYS A 42 4.47 20.71 1.63
C CYS A 42 5.21 19.66 0.78
N VAL A 43 4.61 19.26 -0.35
CA VAL A 43 5.22 18.30 -1.28
C VAL A 43 6.47 18.87 -1.95
N LEU A 44 6.42 20.12 -2.43
CA LEU A 44 7.54 20.72 -3.15
C LEU A 44 8.80 20.82 -2.29
N CYS A 45 8.68 21.39 -1.09
CA CYS A 45 9.83 21.53 -0.19
C CYS A 45 10.29 20.15 0.29
N HIS A 46 9.38 19.30 0.80
CA HIS A 46 9.77 18.01 1.36
C HIS A 46 10.27 17.00 0.31
N SER A 47 10.00 17.20 -0.98
CA SER A 47 10.61 16.40 -2.05
C SER A 47 12.13 16.57 -2.16
N SER A 48 12.67 17.67 -1.62
CA SER A 48 14.09 18.01 -1.69
C SER A 48 14.76 18.04 -0.31
N VAL A 49 14.03 17.75 0.76
CA VAL A 49 14.57 17.65 2.12
C VAL A 49 15.40 16.37 2.23
N THR A 50 16.63 16.49 2.72
CA THR A 50 17.51 15.35 3.03
C THR A 50 17.50 15.00 4.51
N GLU A 51 17.38 16.00 5.38
CA GLU A 51 17.37 15.86 6.84
C GLU A 51 16.16 16.54 7.49
N PRO A 52 15.58 15.96 8.57
CA PRO A 52 15.96 14.69 9.20
C PRO A 52 15.68 13.47 8.31
N VAL A 53 16.55 12.45 8.34
CA VAL A 53 16.41 11.21 7.54
C VAL A 53 15.01 10.60 7.60
N ARG A 54 14.36 10.60 8.78
CA ARG A 54 12.99 10.05 8.90
C ARG A 54 11.98 10.84 8.07
N VAL A 55 12.07 12.18 8.06
CA VAL A 55 11.16 13.03 7.29
C VAL A 55 11.36 12.80 5.79
N SER A 56 12.61 12.77 5.33
CA SER A 56 12.91 12.52 3.93
C SER A 56 12.52 11.10 3.49
N ALA A 57 12.75 10.08 4.33
CA ALA A 57 12.32 8.72 4.06
C ALA A 57 10.78 8.59 3.97
N HIS A 58 10.03 9.24 4.87
CA HIS A 58 8.56 9.22 4.84
C HIS A 58 8.00 9.90 3.57
N PHE A 59 8.67 10.92 3.04
CA PHE A 59 8.29 11.48 1.74
C PHE A 59 8.33 10.43 0.63
N TYR A 60 9.41 9.63 0.55
CA TYR A 60 9.53 8.59 -0.49
C TYR A 60 8.58 7.40 -0.27
N GLN A 61 8.25 7.09 0.99
CA GLN A 61 7.21 6.14 1.33
C GLN A 61 5.82 6.60 0.85
N TRP A 62 5.53 7.89 0.98
CA TRP A 62 4.31 8.49 0.42
C TRP A 62 4.36 8.50 -1.12
N LEU A 63 5.52 8.78 -1.73
CA LEU A 63 5.70 9.09 -3.15
C LEU A 63 5.20 8.02 -4.16
N ASN A 64 4.86 6.79 -3.74
CA ASN A 64 4.26 5.80 -4.63
C ASN A 64 3.07 5.06 -3.98
N SER A 65 2.59 5.62 -2.87
CA SER A 65 1.49 5.08 -2.09
C SER A 65 0.15 5.18 -2.82
N ALA A 66 -0.84 4.43 -2.35
CA ALA A 66 -2.23 4.59 -2.81
C ALA A 66 -2.75 6.02 -2.57
N HIS A 67 -2.29 6.68 -1.50
CA HIS A 67 -2.66 8.05 -1.16
C HIS A 67 -2.08 9.06 -2.17
N GLU A 68 -0.82 8.93 -2.58
CA GLU A 68 -0.24 9.76 -3.64
C GLU A 68 -1.01 9.59 -4.95
N LYS A 69 -1.24 8.34 -5.35
CA LYS A 69 -2.02 8.01 -6.56
C LYS A 69 -3.44 8.55 -6.52
N SER A 70 -4.00 8.70 -5.33
CA SER A 70 -5.32 9.29 -5.06
C SER A 70 -5.28 10.81 -4.80
N ARG A 71 -4.13 11.46 -5.03
CA ARG A 71 -3.93 12.91 -4.87
C ARG A 71 -4.20 13.39 -3.43
N VAL A 72 -3.81 12.59 -2.45
CA VAL A 72 -3.84 12.95 -1.03
C VAL A 72 -2.48 13.54 -0.67
N GLY A 73 -2.45 14.86 -0.45
CA GLY A 73 -1.26 15.60 -0.01
C GLY A 73 -1.00 15.47 1.49
N CYS A 74 0.20 15.86 1.92
CA CYS A 74 0.66 15.78 3.32
C CYS A 74 -0.31 16.49 4.28
N GLU A 75 -0.84 17.63 3.86
CA GLU A 75 -1.70 18.51 4.65
C GLU A 75 -3.03 17.86 5.03
N LYS A 76 -3.52 16.92 4.23
CA LYS A 76 -4.79 16.23 4.51
C LYS A 76 -4.71 15.36 5.76
N CYS A 77 -3.51 14.91 6.11
CA CYS A 77 -3.27 14.11 7.32
C CYS A 77 -2.61 14.94 8.43
N HIS A 78 -1.61 15.75 8.07
CA HIS A 78 -0.79 16.50 9.04
C HIS A 78 -1.33 17.89 9.38
N GLY A 79 -2.16 18.50 8.53
CA GLY A 79 -2.54 19.92 8.61
C GLY A 79 -1.51 20.85 7.95
N GLY A 80 -1.42 22.09 8.44
CA GLY A 80 -0.55 23.11 7.84
C GLY A 80 -1.16 23.81 6.63
N ASP A 81 -0.39 24.72 6.04
CA ASP A 81 -0.79 25.49 4.85
C ASP A 81 0.06 25.08 3.63
N PRO A 82 -0.51 24.31 2.68
CA PRO A 82 0.21 23.91 1.47
C PRO A 82 0.48 25.07 0.52
N LYS A 83 -0.10 26.26 0.72
CA LYS A 83 0.12 27.44 -0.13
C LYS A 83 1.18 28.38 0.42
N ALA A 84 1.49 28.28 1.71
CA ALA A 84 2.52 29.10 2.35
C ALA A 84 3.92 28.69 1.84
N LYS A 85 4.74 29.67 1.47
CA LYS A 85 6.15 29.45 1.07
C LYS A 85 7.10 29.55 2.26
N ASP A 86 6.69 30.29 3.28
CA ASP A 86 7.45 30.41 4.52
C ASP A 86 7.27 29.13 5.37
N PRO A 87 8.36 28.51 5.85
CA PRO A 87 8.27 27.27 6.62
C PRO A 87 7.48 27.40 7.94
N SER A 88 7.56 28.54 8.63
CA SER A 88 6.85 28.75 9.89
C SER A 88 5.34 28.82 9.65
N LEU A 89 4.93 29.55 8.62
CA LEU A 89 3.52 29.63 8.21
C LEU A 89 3.01 28.29 7.67
N ALA A 90 3.78 27.58 6.86
CA ALA A 90 3.39 26.28 6.29
C ALA A 90 3.20 25.21 7.38
N HIS A 91 4.04 25.21 8.42
CA HIS A 91 3.95 24.25 9.52
C HIS A 91 3.02 24.68 10.65
N LYS A 92 2.34 25.83 10.55
CA LYS A 92 1.39 26.26 11.59
C LYS A 92 0.26 25.21 11.72
N GLY A 93 0.13 24.62 12.91
CA GLY A 93 -0.85 23.56 13.17
C GLY A 93 -0.39 22.16 12.79
N VAL A 94 0.87 21.98 12.37
CA VAL A 94 1.50 20.67 12.19
C VAL A 94 2.18 20.29 13.50
N PHE A 95 1.68 19.23 14.14
CA PHE A 95 2.15 18.80 15.45
C PHE A 95 2.68 17.36 15.41
N ASN A 96 3.65 17.07 16.27
CA ASN A 96 4.09 15.71 16.54
C ASN A 96 2.88 14.84 16.97
N SER A 97 2.78 13.61 16.47
CA SER A 97 1.66 12.71 16.74
C SER A 97 1.46 12.36 18.22
N ALA A 98 2.47 12.55 19.07
CA ALA A 98 2.35 12.39 20.52
C ALA A 98 1.59 13.54 21.19
N LEU A 99 1.43 14.69 20.53
CA LEU A 99 0.71 15.84 21.06
C LEU A 99 -0.79 15.72 20.77
N SER A 100 -1.62 16.01 21.77
CA SER A 100 -3.09 15.94 21.66
C SER A 100 -3.67 16.82 20.55
N ASP A 101 -2.98 17.90 20.17
CA ASP A 101 -3.40 18.80 19.10
C ASP A 101 -3.15 18.22 17.70
N SER A 102 -2.31 17.19 17.58
CA SER A 102 -2.04 16.55 16.30
C SER A 102 -3.26 15.82 15.76
N ARG A 103 -3.54 16.02 14.48
CA ARG A 103 -4.51 15.21 13.72
C ARG A 103 -4.15 13.73 13.68
N LEU A 104 -2.88 13.41 13.92
CA LEU A 104 -2.36 12.05 13.94
C LEU A 104 -2.24 11.47 15.36
N HIS A 105 -2.73 12.19 16.37
CA HIS A 105 -2.80 11.66 17.72
C HIS A 105 -3.70 10.42 17.77
N PRO A 106 -3.38 9.37 18.56
CA PRO A 106 -4.21 8.14 18.62
C PRO A 106 -5.69 8.39 18.94
N SER A 107 -6.02 9.45 19.68
CA SER A 107 -7.41 9.83 19.95
C SER A 107 -8.13 10.54 18.79
N LYS A 108 -7.39 11.04 17.78
CA LYS A 108 -7.90 11.81 16.63
C LYS A 108 -7.67 11.11 15.28
N ILE A 109 -6.81 10.09 15.25
CA ILE A 109 -6.42 9.40 14.01
C ILE A 109 -7.64 8.85 13.25
N ASN A 110 -8.66 8.36 13.97
CA ASN A 110 -9.89 7.86 13.36
C ASN A 110 -10.66 8.95 12.62
N GLU A 111 -10.70 10.18 13.13
CA GLU A 111 -11.34 11.31 12.46
C GLU A 111 -10.57 11.66 11.19
N THR A 112 -9.23 11.72 11.27
CA THR A 112 -8.36 11.95 10.12
C THR A 112 -8.54 10.89 9.03
N CYS A 113 -8.62 9.61 9.39
CA CYS A 113 -8.85 8.54 8.43
C CYS A 113 -10.29 8.55 7.89
N ARG A 114 -11.27 8.93 8.71
CA ARG A 114 -12.69 8.97 8.36
C ARG A 114 -13.00 9.98 7.28
N ASP A 115 -12.21 11.04 7.11
CA ASP A 115 -12.39 12.01 6.02
C ASP A 115 -12.46 11.35 4.63
N CYS A 116 -11.84 10.18 4.44
CA CYS A 116 -11.92 9.41 3.19
C CYS A 116 -12.30 7.93 3.35
N HIS A 117 -12.14 7.33 4.53
CA HIS A 117 -12.38 5.90 4.79
C HIS A 117 -13.58 5.65 5.70
N GLN A 118 -14.69 6.37 5.49
CA GLN A 118 -15.85 6.37 6.38
C GLN A 118 -16.32 4.95 6.74
N GLN A 119 -16.57 4.09 5.75
CA GLN A 119 -17.08 2.73 5.96
C GLN A 119 -16.13 1.85 6.79
N ALA A 120 -14.82 1.96 6.55
CA ALA A 120 -13.83 1.19 7.30
C ALA A 120 -13.71 1.69 8.73
N VAL A 121 -13.76 3.02 8.95
CA VAL A 121 -13.76 3.59 10.29
C VAL A 121 -15.05 3.25 11.03
N ASP A 122 -16.21 3.30 10.36
CA ASP A 122 -17.51 2.90 10.92
C ASP A 122 -17.50 1.45 11.40
N ALA A 123 -16.87 0.55 10.65
CA ALA A 123 -16.67 -0.83 11.08
C ALA A 123 -15.67 -0.92 12.24
N PHE A 124 -14.51 -0.25 12.13
CA PHE A 124 -13.44 -0.33 13.13
C PHE A 124 -13.85 0.21 14.50
N VAL A 125 -14.65 1.27 14.56
CA VAL A 125 -15.10 1.81 15.86
C VAL A 125 -16.06 0.88 16.61
N GLN A 126 -16.57 -0.17 15.97
CA GLN A 126 -17.34 -1.22 16.63
C GLN A 126 -16.43 -2.33 17.19
N SER A 127 -15.14 -2.33 16.86
CA SER A 127 -14.22 -3.41 17.21
C SER A 127 -13.76 -3.38 18.67
N PRO A 128 -13.39 -4.54 19.24
CA PRO A 128 -12.78 -4.61 20.57
C PRO A 128 -11.49 -3.79 20.71
N HIS A 129 -10.66 -3.73 19.65
CA HIS A 129 -9.43 -2.92 19.67
C HIS A 129 -9.73 -1.44 19.82
N PHE A 130 -10.72 -0.92 19.10
CA PHE A 130 -11.09 0.47 19.26
C PHE A 130 -11.71 0.77 20.64
N GLN A 131 -12.56 -0.12 21.15
CA GLN A 131 -13.12 0.07 22.49
C GLN A 131 -12.02 0.11 23.55
N LEU A 132 -10.99 -0.74 23.43
CA LEU A 132 -9.83 -0.69 24.31
C LEU A 132 -9.02 0.59 24.13
N LEU A 133 -8.76 1.01 22.88
CA LEU A 133 -8.05 2.26 22.57
C LEU A 133 -8.74 3.47 23.21
N LYS A 134 -10.07 3.52 23.10
CA LYS A 134 -10.88 4.61 23.64
C LYS A 134 -10.89 4.63 25.17
N ASN A 135 -10.96 3.47 25.82
CA ASN A 135 -11.19 3.39 27.26
C ASN A 135 -9.91 3.50 28.08
N VAL A 136 -8.81 2.88 27.63
CA VAL A 136 -7.57 2.79 28.42
C VAL A 136 -6.33 3.28 27.66
N GLY A 137 -6.45 3.59 26.37
CA GLY A 137 -5.30 3.90 25.52
C GLY A 137 -4.42 2.68 25.23
N GLY A 138 -3.40 2.86 24.40
CA GLY A 138 -2.38 1.82 24.15
C GLY A 138 -2.85 0.58 23.38
N ALA A 139 -4.05 0.60 22.79
CA ALA A 139 -4.51 -0.45 21.89
C ALA A 139 -4.25 -0.07 20.41
N PRO A 140 -4.33 -1.03 19.47
CA PRO A 140 -4.10 -0.76 18.05
C PRO A 140 -5.05 0.29 17.46
N ASP A 141 -4.49 1.11 16.58
CA ASP A 141 -5.21 2.05 15.72
C ASP A 141 -5.00 1.71 14.22
N CYS A 142 -5.51 2.57 13.33
CA CYS A 142 -5.36 2.38 11.88
C CYS A 142 -3.89 2.21 11.45
N THR A 143 -2.98 2.99 12.03
CA THR A 143 -1.56 3.01 11.66
C THR A 143 -0.80 1.82 12.24
N THR A 144 -1.32 1.20 13.29
CA THR A 144 -0.75 -0.01 13.88
C THR A 144 -0.75 -1.17 12.88
N CYS A 145 -1.85 -1.32 12.13
CA CYS A 145 -1.97 -2.37 11.11
C CYS A 145 -1.53 -1.88 9.73
N HIS A 146 -1.91 -0.66 9.33
CA HIS A 146 -1.65 -0.14 7.98
C HIS A 146 -0.32 0.60 7.82
N GLN A 147 0.56 0.56 8.84
CA GLN A 147 1.82 1.31 8.84
C GLN A 147 1.61 2.84 8.71
N HIS A 148 2.71 3.58 8.63
CA HIS A 148 2.68 5.04 8.48
C HIS A 148 1.98 5.46 7.18
N MET A 149 1.12 6.48 7.29
CA MET A 149 0.33 7.02 6.17
C MET A 149 -0.59 5.99 5.49
N ALA A 150 -0.86 4.84 6.11
CA ALA A 150 -1.54 3.71 5.47
C ALA A 150 -0.92 3.33 4.11
N ASN A 151 0.40 3.52 3.95
CA ASN A 151 1.08 3.28 2.67
C ASN A 151 1.15 1.80 2.30
N SER A 152 0.87 0.92 3.26
CA SER A 152 0.81 -0.51 3.11
C SER A 152 -0.46 -1.03 3.77
N VAL A 153 -1.12 -1.98 3.11
CA VAL A 153 -2.07 -2.85 3.78
C VAL A 153 -1.35 -4.17 3.96
N VAL A 154 -1.39 -4.76 5.16
CA VAL A 154 -0.79 -6.09 5.35
C VAL A 154 -1.57 -7.08 4.49
N TYR A 155 -0.98 -7.43 3.35
CA TYR A 155 -1.57 -8.28 2.33
C TYR A 155 -0.97 -9.69 2.34
N TRP A 156 0.19 -9.85 2.98
CA TRP A 156 0.86 -11.14 3.07
C TRP A 156 0.42 -11.89 4.34
N PRO A 157 -0.14 -13.12 4.24
CA PRO A 157 -0.65 -13.84 5.40
C PRO A 157 0.39 -14.02 6.52
N PRO A 158 1.64 -14.47 6.25
CA PRO A 158 2.67 -14.57 7.29
C PRO A 158 2.99 -13.25 8.02
N ASP A 159 2.94 -12.12 7.33
CA ASP A 159 3.18 -10.82 7.97
C ASP A 159 1.97 -10.38 8.79
N THR A 160 0.77 -10.78 8.39
CA THR A 160 -0.45 -10.61 9.20
C THR A 160 -0.37 -11.43 10.49
N VAL A 161 0.07 -12.69 10.40
CA VAL A 161 0.31 -13.55 11.57
C VAL A 161 1.31 -12.88 12.51
N LYS A 162 2.45 -12.40 12.00
CA LYS A 162 3.46 -11.72 12.81
C LYS A 162 2.92 -10.45 13.47
N LEU A 163 2.14 -9.65 12.74
CA LEU A 163 1.53 -8.42 13.26
C LEU A 163 0.62 -8.72 14.45
N CYS A 164 -0.32 -9.65 14.28
CA CYS A 164 -1.24 -10.04 15.35
C CYS A 164 -0.49 -10.67 16.55
N ALA A 165 0.50 -11.52 16.26
CA ALA A 165 1.34 -12.14 17.27
C ALA A 165 2.13 -11.10 18.08
N GLY A 166 2.45 -9.93 17.53
CA GLY A 166 3.14 -8.85 18.25
C GLY A 166 2.48 -8.47 19.58
N CYS A 167 1.15 -8.52 19.65
CA CYS A 167 0.39 -8.26 20.88
C CYS A 167 -0.20 -9.52 21.52
N HIS A 168 -0.57 -10.54 20.72
CA HIS A 168 -1.28 -11.72 21.21
C HIS A 168 -0.38 -12.92 21.57
N ASN A 169 0.95 -12.75 21.56
CA ASN A 169 1.88 -13.79 22.00
C ASN A 169 1.98 -13.88 23.54
N ALA A 170 2.75 -14.84 24.04
CA ALA A 170 2.90 -15.11 25.47
C ALA A 170 3.48 -13.94 26.29
N ASN A 171 4.22 -13.04 25.66
CA ASN A 171 4.87 -11.87 26.26
C ASN A 171 4.26 -10.54 25.74
N GLY A 172 3.13 -10.62 25.01
CA GLY A 172 2.48 -9.46 24.42
C GLY A 172 1.57 -8.73 25.41
N SER A 173 1.06 -7.57 24.99
CA SER A 173 0.19 -6.70 25.78
C SER A 173 -1.30 -7.05 25.71
N ALA A 174 -1.69 -8.00 24.86
CA ALA A 174 -3.08 -8.41 24.66
C ALA A 174 -3.35 -9.81 25.24
N PRO A 175 -4.62 -10.24 25.36
CA PRO A 175 -4.96 -11.60 25.76
C PRO A 175 -4.24 -12.62 24.88
N LYS A 176 -3.53 -13.54 25.54
CA LYS A 176 -2.71 -14.56 24.88
C LYS A 176 -3.60 -15.46 24.04
N SER A 177 -3.23 -15.65 22.77
CA SER A 177 -3.93 -16.57 21.88
C SER A 177 -2.99 -17.08 20.80
N THR A 178 -2.90 -18.39 20.68
CA THR A 178 -2.19 -19.05 19.58
C THR A 178 -3.01 -19.06 18.28
N ASP A 179 -4.32 -18.86 18.39
CA ASP A 179 -5.28 -19.00 17.29
C ASP A 179 -5.56 -17.66 16.58
N VAL A 180 -5.64 -16.55 17.33
CA VAL A 180 -5.90 -15.21 16.75
C VAL A 180 -4.91 -14.82 15.65
N PRO A 181 -3.58 -14.99 15.84
CA PRO A 181 -2.63 -14.65 14.78
C PRO A 181 -2.85 -15.47 13.50
N GLN A 182 -3.07 -16.78 13.64
CA GLN A 182 -3.29 -17.65 12.49
C GLN A 182 -4.58 -17.31 11.76
N LYS A 183 -5.68 -17.09 12.50
CA LYS A 183 -6.96 -16.64 11.92
C LYS A 183 -6.84 -15.33 11.15
N GLY A 184 -6.05 -14.39 11.66
CA GLY A 184 -5.75 -13.14 10.95
C GLY A 184 -5.09 -13.40 9.59
N GLY A 185 -4.04 -14.22 9.57
CA GLY A 185 -3.38 -14.62 8.33
C GLY A 185 -4.31 -15.39 7.37
N ASP A 186 -5.06 -16.34 7.89
CA ASP A 186 -5.99 -17.17 7.13
C ASP A 186 -7.09 -16.35 6.43
N ILE A 187 -7.56 -15.27 7.04
CA ILE A 187 -8.51 -14.36 6.40
C ILE A 187 -7.86 -13.55 5.29
N VAL A 188 -6.65 -13.04 5.51
CA VAL A 188 -5.91 -12.32 4.46
C VAL A 188 -5.65 -13.26 3.28
N ALA A 189 -5.29 -14.52 3.52
CA ALA A 189 -5.15 -15.53 2.47
C ALA A 189 -6.48 -15.76 1.71
N ALA A 190 -7.61 -15.76 2.41
CA ALA A 190 -8.93 -15.88 1.81
C ALA A 190 -9.32 -14.67 0.95
N PHE A 191 -8.96 -13.46 1.38
CA PHE A 191 -9.13 -12.25 0.57
C PHE A 191 -8.25 -12.29 -0.67
N THR A 192 -6.96 -12.60 -0.52
CA THR A 192 -6.01 -12.72 -1.63
C THR A 192 -6.55 -13.66 -2.69
N ARG A 193 -6.86 -14.92 -2.35
CA ARG A 193 -7.36 -15.88 -3.36
C ARG A 193 -8.67 -15.42 -4.02
N ALA A 194 -9.54 -14.73 -3.29
CA ALA A 194 -10.81 -14.21 -3.81
C ALA A 194 -10.59 -13.03 -4.78
N ASP A 195 -9.69 -12.10 -4.47
CA ASP A 195 -9.29 -11.02 -5.37
C ASP A 195 -8.64 -11.59 -6.64
N GLU A 196 -7.66 -12.49 -6.51
CA GLU A 196 -6.92 -13.06 -7.64
C GLU A 196 -7.86 -13.81 -8.62
N VAL A 197 -8.83 -14.57 -8.11
CA VAL A 197 -9.77 -15.29 -8.98
C VAL A 197 -10.75 -14.35 -9.68
N ILE A 198 -11.13 -13.23 -9.04
CA ILE A 198 -11.95 -12.18 -9.67
C ILE A 198 -11.15 -11.51 -10.79
N GLU A 199 -9.91 -11.11 -10.52
CA GLU A 199 -9.04 -10.48 -11.52
C GLU A 199 -8.77 -11.40 -12.71
N TRP A 200 -8.48 -12.68 -12.46
CA TRP A 200 -8.34 -13.67 -13.52
C TRP A 200 -9.64 -13.82 -14.32
N SER A 201 -10.79 -13.86 -13.67
CA SER A 201 -12.08 -13.93 -14.38
C SER A 201 -12.31 -12.70 -15.27
N TRP A 202 -11.93 -11.50 -14.81
CA TRP A 202 -11.99 -10.28 -15.62
C TRP A 202 -11.03 -10.30 -16.81
N TYR A 203 -9.82 -10.83 -16.63
CA TYR A 203 -8.89 -11.05 -17.72
C TYR A 203 -9.51 -11.94 -18.81
N LEU A 204 -10.08 -13.09 -18.45
CA LEU A 204 -10.75 -13.99 -19.40
C LEU A 204 -11.94 -13.33 -20.09
N ILE A 205 -12.72 -12.53 -19.37
CA ILE A 205 -13.82 -11.76 -19.96
C ILE A 205 -13.29 -10.77 -21.00
N ASN A 206 -12.18 -10.09 -20.73
CA ASN A 206 -11.58 -9.16 -21.67
C ASN A 206 -11.07 -9.88 -22.93
N GLU A 207 -10.46 -11.06 -22.80
CA GLU A 207 -10.10 -11.91 -23.94
C GLU A 207 -11.34 -12.35 -24.75
N GLY A 208 -12.41 -12.78 -24.07
CA GLY A 208 -13.65 -13.16 -24.74
C GLY A 208 -14.32 -12.00 -25.49
N LYS A 209 -14.24 -10.78 -24.96
CA LYS A 209 -14.74 -9.58 -25.66
C LYS A 209 -13.95 -9.25 -26.92
N LYS A 210 -12.62 -9.46 -26.93
CA LYS A 210 -11.81 -9.33 -28.17
C LYS A 210 -12.30 -10.29 -29.25
N ARG A 211 -12.82 -11.45 -28.85
CA ARG A 211 -13.47 -12.45 -29.72
C ARG A 211 -14.96 -12.20 -29.95
N ARG A 212 -15.49 -11.03 -29.57
CA ARG A 212 -16.90 -10.61 -29.72
C ARG A 212 -17.91 -11.52 -29.00
N LEU A 213 -17.50 -12.23 -27.95
CA LEU A 213 -18.42 -13.02 -27.13
C LEU A 213 -19.30 -12.12 -26.25
N ASN A 214 -20.57 -12.47 -26.10
CA ASN A 214 -21.44 -11.88 -25.08
C ASN A 214 -21.19 -12.57 -23.73
N LEU A 215 -20.71 -11.79 -22.76
CA LEU A 215 -20.34 -12.25 -21.42
C LEU A 215 -21.04 -11.43 -20.32
N ARG A 216 -22.20 -10.83 -20.63
CA ARG A 216 -22.89 -9.92 -19.70
C ARG A 216 -23.26 -10.60 -18.38
N THR A 217 -23.63 -11.88 -18.42
CA THR A 217 -23.99 -12.65 -17.23
C THR A 217 -22.79 -12.82 -16.29
N GLU A 218 -21.65 -13.25 -16.82
CA GLU A 218 -20.41 -13.43 -16.07
C GLU A 218 -19.90 -12.10 -15.49
N GLN A 219 -20.01 -11.02 -16.26
CA GLN A 219 -19.67 -9.67 -15.78
C GLN A 219 -20.54 -9.23 -14.60
N ASN A 220 -21.86 -9.46 -14.68
CA ASN A 220 -22.78 -9.09 -13.61
C ASN A 220 -22.51 -9.91 -12.35
N GLU A 221 -22.24 -11.21 -12.51
CA GLU A 221 -21.90 -12.08 -11.40
C GLU A 221 -20.60 -11.64 -10.73
N LEU A 222 -19.53 -11.35 -11.48
CA LEU A 222 -18.28 -10.86 -10.88
C LEU A 222 -18.44 -9.53 -10.17
N LYS A 223 -19.25 -8.60 -10.70
CA LYS A 223 -19.55 -7.34 -10.02
C LYS A 223 -20.26 -7.57 -8.68
N LYS A 224 -21.20 -8.52 -8.62
CA LYS A 224 -21.85 -8.93 -7.39
C LYS A 224 -20.83 -9.50 -6.39
N GLN A 225 -19.96 -10.40 -6.85
CA GLN A 225 -18.92 -11.00 -6.01
C GLN A 225 -17.90 -9.97 -5.50
N GLN A 226 -17.52 -8.98 -6.31
CA GLN A 226 -16.71 -7.84 -5.87
C GLN A 226 -17.39 -7.04 -4.75
N GLY A 227 -18.71 -6.82 -4.84
CA GLY A 227 -19.50 -6.18 -3.79
C GLY A 227 -19.48 -6.96 -2.48
N ILE A 228 -19.70 -8.29 -2.55
CA ILE A 228 -19.66 -9.18 -1.38
C ILE A 228 -18.26 -9.19 -0.75
N LEU A 229 -17.20 -9.25 -1.56
CA LEU A 229 -15.83 -9.23 -1.06
C LEU A 229 -15.48 -7.91 -0.38
N LYS A 230 -15.99 -6.78 -0.91
CA LYS A 230 -15.86 -5.48 -0.25
C LYS A 230 -16.52 -5.49 1.14
N GLU A 231 -17.71 -6.05 1.26
CA GLU A 231 -18.41 -6.18 2.55
C GLU A 231 -17.67 -7.11 3.51
N ALA A 232 -17.14 -8.24 3.03
CA ALA A 232 -16.31 -9.15 3.83
C ALA A 232 -15.09 -8.42 4.41
N LYS A 233 -14.41 -7.60 3.60
CA LYS A 233 -13.29 -6.75 4.05
C LYS A 233 -13.73 -5.71 5.09
N LEU A 234 -14.94 -5.16 5.01
CA LEU A 234 -15.46 -4.26 6.05
C LEU A 234 -15.73 -5.01 7.37
N LYS A 235 -16.26 -6.23 7.32
CA LYS A 235 -16.44 -7.07 8.51
C LYS A 235 -15.11 -7.41 9.19
N TYR A 236 -14.04 -7.60 8.44
CA TYR A 236 -12.70 -7.75 9.00
C TYR A 236 -12.28 -6.54 9.84
N HIS A 237 -12.58 -5.32 9.39
CA HIS A 237 -12.29 -4.10 10.16
C HIS A 237 -13.12 -4.02 11.46
N ALA A 238 -14.33 -4.59 11.47
CA ALA A 238 -15.13 -4.74 12.69
C ALA A 238 -14.67 -5.90 13.60
N PHE A 239 -13.65 -6.66 13.18
CA PHE A 239 -13.20 -7.89 13.84
C PHE A 239 -14.29 -8.98 13.92
N ASP A 240 -15.24 -8.98 12.97
CA ASP A 240 -16.15 -10.08 12.71
C ASP A 240 -15.45 -11.14 11.84
N ILE A 241 -14.47 -11.79 12.45
CA ILE A 241 -13.51 -12.72 11.83
C ILE A 241 -14.22 -13.90 11.15
N HIS A 242 -15.24 -14.47 11.79
CA HIS A 242 -15.98 -15.62 11.26
C HIS A 242 -16.70 -15.28 9.95
N ASN A 243 -17.58 -14.29 10.00
CA ASN A 243 -18.40 -13.94 8.83
C ASN A 243 -17.55 -13.36 7.70
N SER A 244 -16.52 -12.57 8.05
CA SER A 244 -15.54 -12.08 7.10
C SER A 244 -14.88 -13.22 6.31
N ARG A 245 -14.46 -14.29 7.00
CA ARG A 245 -13.82 -15.44 6.35
C ARG A 245 -14.80 -16.20 5.46
N GLU A 246 -15.98 -16.49 5.98
CA GLU A 246 -17.01 -17.24 5.27
C GLU A 246 -17.41 -16.55 3.95
N MET A 247 -17.64 -15.24 3.99
CA MET A 247 -17.99 -14.46 2.80
C MET A 247 -16.87 -14.47 1.76
N ALA A 248 -15.60 -14.34 2.17
CA ALA A 248 -14.47 -14.43 1.24
C ALA A 248 -14.38 -15.81 0.58
N ASP A 249 -14.66 -16.88 1.33
CA ASP A 249 -14.64 -18.26 0.82
C ASP A 249 -15.78 -18.53 -0.17
N GLN A 250 -16.96 -17.95 0.09
CA GLN A 250 -18.11 -17.98 -0.81
C GLN A 250 -17.83 -17.22 -2.12
N VAL A 251 -17.21 -16.03 -2.02
CA VAL A 251 -16.77 -15.23 -3.18
C VAL A 251 -15.81 -16.04 -4.04
N PHE A 252 -14.76 -16.59 -3.44
CA PHE A 252 -13.79 -17.41 -4.16
C PHE A 252 -14.48 -18.54 -4.91
N SER A 253 -15.35 -19.28 -4.21
CA SER A 253 -16.05 -20.44 -4.79
C SER A 253 -16.92 -20.04 -5.98
N SER A 254 -17.61 -18.90 -5.89
CA SER A 254 -18.50 -18.39 -6.92
C SER A 254 -17.72 -17.82 -8.12
N ALA A 255 -16.72 -16.98 -7.89
CA ALA A 255 -15.88 -16.42 -8.93
C ALA A 255 -15.03 -17.51 -9.64
N ASN A 256 -14.58 -18.53 -8.91
CA ASN A 256 -13.85 -19.66 -9.50
C ASN A 256 -14.73 -20.48 -10.46
N LYS A 257 -16.03 -20.62 -10.19
CA LYS A 257 -16.98 -21.23 -11.14
C LYS A 257 -17.09 -20.40 -12.41
N VAL A 258 -17.19 -19.07 -12.29
CA VAL A 258 -17.20 -18.15 -13.46
C VAL A 258 -15.92 -18.32 -14.27
N LYS A 259 -14.76 -18.24 -13.62
CA LYS A 259 -13.45 -18.46 -14.26
C LYS A 259 -13.38 -19.79 -14.99
N ASN A 260 -13.77 -20.89 -14.35
CA ASN A 260 -13.72 -22.23 -14.94
C ASN A 260 -14.65 -22.35 -16.16
N ASN A 261 -15.86 -21.77 -16.08
CA ASN A 261 -16.79 -21.74 -17.21
C ASN A 261 -16.22 -20.95 -18.40
N LEU A 262 -15.54 -19.82 -18.14
CA LEU A 262 -14.86 -19.05 -19.18
C LEU A 262 -13.70 -19.82 -19.80
N ALA A 263 -12.84 -20.45 -18.98
CA ALA A 263 -11.71 -21.25 -19.46
C ALA A 263 -12.18 -22.46 -20.31
N ASN A 264 -13.27 -23.12 -19.91
CA ASN A 264 -13.86 -24.23 -20.67
C ASN A 264 -14.42 -23.80 -22.04
N ARG A 265 -14.65 -22.50 -22.24
CA ARG A 265 -15.01 -21.92 -23.55
C ARG A 265 -13.79 -21.57 -24.41
N GLY A 266 -12.59 -21.96 -23.97
CA GLY A 266 -11.33 -21.72 -24.67
C GLY A 266 -10.81 -20.28 -24.56
N LEU A 267 -11.23 -19.55 -23.52
CA LEU A 267 -10.73 -18.21 -23.20
C LEU A 267 -9.45 -18.24 -22.39
#